data_AF-A0A091KJ97-F1
#
_entry.id   AF-A0A091KJ97-F1
#
_cell.length_a   1.000
_cell.length_b   1.000
_cell.length_c   1.000
_cell.angle_alpha   90.00
_cell.angle_beta   90.00
_cell.angle_gamma   90.00
#
_symmetry.space_group_name_H-M   'P 1'
#
loop_
_entity.id
_entity.type
_entity.pdbx_description
1 polymer ?
#
loop_
_entity_poly.entity_id
_entity_poly.type
_entity_poly.pdbx_seq_one_letter_code
_entity_poly.pdbx_strand_id
1 'polypeptide(L)'
;SSQNLSEEFAKAARQLKKEAPRIQFGKIDVTHQLDLRKEFNIREFPTVKFFVDGSRKDPIDCKGVRQASAFITWVKRRTGPSTVLINSTDQAEAIIHADDLAVIGFFKELHNDSVDIFCETAKDVPEMPFGMTASKDVCASYGIQKNTLVVFKKGKPVHNEVLEDGRQNKLDLMKLIKSFTLDLVTEYNLETSHSIFDVPVENHILLFTPTNSETFNAIYENYKSAAAEFRGKV
;
A
#
# COMPACT_ATOMS: atom_id res chain seq x y z
N SER A 1 -23.28 -3.01 -16.31
CA SER A 1 -22.11 -2.93 -15.41
C SER A 1 -20.81 -2.59 -16.16
N SER A 2 -20.45 -3.27 -17.25
CA SER A 2 -19.21 -3.00 -18.04
C SER A 2 -19.18 -1.62 -18.73
N GLN A 3 -20.29 -1.19 -19.33
CA GLN A 3 -20.39 0.07 -20.07
C GLN A 3 -20.13 1.31 -19.18
N ASN A 4 -20.60 1.27 -17.93
CA ASN A 4 -20.43 2.36 -16.97
C ASN A 4 -18.94 2.56 -16.60
N LEU A 5 -18.17 1.49 -16.39
CA LEU A 5 -16.73 1.64 -16.04
C LEU A 5 -15.92 2.24 -17.19
N SER A 6 -16.20 1.82 -18.43
CA SER A 6 -15.55 2.35 -19.62
C SER A 6 -15.79 3.85 -19.78
N GLU A 7 -17.02 4.32 -19.51
CA GLU A 7 -17.38 5.73 -19.53
C GLU A 7 -16.68 6.53 -18.42
N GLU A 8 -16.67 6.02 -17.18
CA GLU A 8 -15.98 6.65 -16.05
C GLU A 8 -14.46 6.73 -16.28
N PHE A 9 -13.86 5.68 -16.83
CA PHE A 9 -12.46 5.68 -17.24
C PHE A 9 -12.19 6.74 -18.33
N ALA A 10 -13.04 6.83 -19.34
CA ALA A 10 -12.89 7.83 -20.41
C ALA A 10 -13.02 9.27 -19.88
N LYS A 11 -13.93 9.51 -18.91
CA LYS A 11 -14.05 10.81 -18.22
C LYS A 11 -12.76 11.14 -17.46
N ALA A 12 -12.26 10.21 -16.64
CA ALA A 12 -11.00 10.38 -15.90
C ALA A 12 -9.82 10.65 -16.84
N ALA A 13 -9.68 9.87 -17.92
CA ALA A 13 -8.60 10.03 -18.90
C ALA A 13 -8.61 11.42 -19.58
N ARG A 14 -9.79 11.95 -19.93
CA ARG A 14 -9.90 13.30 -20.52
C ARG A 14 -9.43 14.39 -19.57
N GLN A 15 -9.71 14.24 -18.27
CA GLN A 15 -9.26 15.19 -17.26
C GLN A 15 -7.75 15.06 -16.99
N LEU A 16 -7.27 13.84 -16.75
CA LEU A 16 -5.85 13.56 -16.49
C LEU A 16 -4.95 13.92 -17.67
N LYS A 17 -5.42 13.81 -18.92
CA LYS A 17 -4.65 14.26 -20.09
C LYS A 17 -4.28 15.74 -20.03
N LYS A 18 -5.08 16.58 -19.37
CA LYS A 18 -4.79 18.01 -19.17
C LYS A 18 -3.84 18.24 -18.00
N GLU A 19 -4.00 17.47 -16.92
CA GLU A 19 -3.29 17.68 -15.65
C GLU A 19 -1.93 16.94 -15.57
N ALA A 20 -1.80 15.80 -16.27
CA ALA A 20 -0.67 14.90 -16.23
C ALA A 20 -0.32 14.42 -17.65
N PRO A 21 0.31 15.26 -18.50
CA PRO A 21 0.50 14.99 -19.92
C PRO A 21 1.44 13.81 -20.23
N ARG A 22 2.21 13.35 -19.24
CA ARG A 22 3.08 12.16 -19.37
C ARG A 22 2.30 10.85 -19.30
N ILE A 23 1.06 10.86 -18.81
CA ILE A 23 0.24 9.67 -18.65
C ILE A 23 -0.57 9.44 -19.91
N GLN A 24 -0.42 8.24 -20.48
CA GLN A 24 -1.17 7.81 -21.65
C GLN A 24 -2.28 6.84 -21.24
N PHE A 25 -3.43 6.94 -21.89
CA PHE A 25 -4.60 6.10 -21.65
C PHE A 25 -4.95 5.35 -22.93
N GLY A 26 -5.21 4.05 -22.80
CA GLY A 26 -5.57 3.19 -23.93
C GLY A 26 -6.72 2.26 -23.57
N LYS A 27 -7.47 1.83 -24.59
CA LYS A 27 -8.45 0.76 -24.51
C LYS A 27 -8.13 -0.26 -25.58
N ILE A 28 -8.04 -1.53 -25.22
CA ILE A 28 -7.78 -2.63 -26.14
C ILE A 28 -8.93 -3.62 -26.02
N ASP A 29 -9.55 -3.99 -27.13
CA ASP A 29 -10.48 -5.11 -27.17
C ASP A 29 -9.68 -6.40 -27.27
N VAL A 30 -9.64 -7.16 -26.18
CA VAL A 30 -8.91 -8.42 -26.10
C VAL A 30 -9.83 -9.62 -26.33
N THR A 31 -11.05 -9.44 -26.85
CA THR A 31 -12.04 -10.54 -27.06
C THR A 31 -11.46 -11.73 -27.80
N HIS A 32 -10.68 -11.46 -28.84
CA HIS A 32 -10.02 -12.46 -29.66
C HIS A 32 -8.50 -12.53 -29.44
N GLN A 33 -7.96 -11.80 -28.45
CA GLN A 33 -6.52 -11.74 -28.17
C GLN A 33 -6.15 -12.64 -26.99
N LEU A 34 -6.13 -13.95 -27.21
CA LEU A 34 -5.88 -14.95 -26.17
C LEU A 34 -4.49 -14.80 -25.54
N ASP A 35 -3.48 -14.43 -26.33
CA ASP A 35 -2.11 -14.28 -25.83
C ASP A 35 -1.99 -13.10 -24.85
N LEU A 36 -2.59 -11.94 -25.16
CA LEU A 36 -2.62 -10.81 -24.24
C LEU A 36 -3.43 -11.11 -22.97
N ARG A 37 -4.54 -11.86 -23.10
CA ARG A 37 -5.32 -12.28 -21.93
C ARG A 37 -4.50 -13.18 -21.01
N LYS A 38 -3.74 -14.12 -21.56
CA LYS A 38 -2.85 -15.00 -20.78
C LYS A 38 -1.70 -14.21 -20.16
N GLU A 39 -1.01 -13.40 -20.97
CA GLU A 39 0.15 -12.60 -20.54
C GLU A 39 -0.19 -11.72 -19.34
N PHE A 40 -1.32 -11.02 -19.38
CA PHE A 40 -1.72 -10.10 -18.32
C PHE A 40 -2.74 -10.70 -17.35
N ASN A 41 -2.95 -12.02 -17.39
CA ASN A 41 -3.89 -12.75 -16.53
C ASN A 41 -5.30 -12.09 -16.46
N ILE A 42 -5.84 -11.68 -17.60
CA ILE A 42 -7.15 -11.02 -17.68
C ILE A 42 -8.25 -12.10 -17.66
N ARG A 43 -8.92 -12.24 -16.51
CA ARG A 43 -10.00 -13.22 -16.30
C ARG A 43 -11.40 -12.60 -16.38
N GLU A 44 -11.51 -11.32 -16.08
CA GLU A 44 -12.78 -10.60 -16.00
C GLU A 44 -12.78 -9.33 -16.85
N PHE A 45 -13.96 -8.90 -17.28
CA PHE A 45 -14.14 -7.69 -18.08
C PHE A 45 -15.10 -6.72 -17.43
N PRO A 46 -14.80 -5.41 -17.47
CA PRO A 46 -13.54 -4.80 -17.88
C PRO A 46 -12.44 -4.93 -16.80
N THR A 47 -11.19 -5.09 -17.22
CA THR A 47 -9.99 -5.05 -16.35
C THR A 47 -9.17 -3.81 -16.70
N VAL A 48 -8.75 -3.04 -15.69
CA VAL A 48 -7.90 -1.84 -15.86
C VAL A 48 -6.54 -2.11 -15.22
N LYS A 49 -5.47 -1.89 -16.00
CA LYS A 49 -4.08 -2.09 -15.58
C LYS A 49 -3.27 -0.81 -15.80
N PHE A 50 -2.33 -0.53 -14.91
CA PHE A 50 -1.40 0.59 -15.00
C PHE A 50 0.01 0.09 -15.21
N PHE A 51 0.67 0.65 -16.21
CA PHE A 51 2.02 0.29 -16.63
C PHE A 51 2.97 1.43 -16.28
N VAL A 52 4.02 1.12 -15.53
CA VAL A 52 5.07 2.09 -15.15
C VAL A 52 6.24 1.91 -16.11
N ASP A 53 6.71 3.01 -16.69
CA ASP A 53 7.87 3.05 -17.62
C ASP A 53 7.80 2.03 -18.76
N GLY A 54 6.58 1.69 -19.21
CA GLY A 54 6.35 0.71 -20.28
C GLY A 54 6.65 -0.75 -19.91
N SER A 55 6.94 -1.05 -18.64
CA SER A 55 7.19 -2.43 -18.17
C SER A 55 5.93 -3.28 -18.28
N ARG A 56 6.01 -4.39 -19.04
CA ARG A 56 4.93 -5.39 -19.17
C ARG A 56 4.96 -6.48 -18.10
N LYS A 57 6.01 -6.57 -17.29
CA LYS A 57 6.21 -7.68 -16.34
C LYS A 57 5.23 -7.62 -15.17
N ASP A 58 5.09 -6.44 -14.57
CA ASP A 58 4.37 -6.27 -13.31
C ASP A 58 3.36 -5.10 -13.39
N PRO A 59 2.35 -5.16 -14.28
CA PRO A 59 1.34 -4.12 -14.35
C PRO A 59 0.47 -4.12 -13.10
N ILE A 60 0.15 -2.92 -12.61
CA ILE A 60 -0.63 -2.76 -11.38
C ILE A 60 -2.12 -2.84 -11.71
N ASP A 61 -2.84 -3.76 -11.06
CA ASP A 61 -4.29 -3.88 -11.19
C ASP A 61 -5.02 -2.73 -10.49
N CYS A 62 -5.89 -2.05 -11.22
CA CYS A 62 -6.80 -1.05 -10.66
C CYS A 62 -8.09 -1.74 -10.19
N LYS A 63 -8.01 -2.37 -9.01
CA LYS A 63 -9.13 -3.08 -8.38
C LYS A 63 -10.06 -2.09 -7.65
N GLY A 64 -11.37 -2.37 -7.62
CA GLY A 64 -12.35 -1.62 -6.82
C GLY A 64 -12.68 -0.18 -7.25
N VAL A 65 -11.87 0.45 -8.11
CA VAL A 65 -12.13 1.81 -8.59
C VAL A 65 -13.22 1.79 -9.67
N ARG A 66 -14.28 2.58 -9.47
CA ARG A 66 -15.47 2.59 -10.35
C ARG A 66 -15.93 3.98 -10.80
N GLN A 67 -15.46 5.05 -10.18
CA GLN A 67 -15.85 6.43 -10.47
C GLN A 67 -14.66 7.22 -11.05
N ALA A 68 -14.93 8.17 -11.94
CA ALA A 68 -13.90 8.97 -12.59
C ALA A 68 -13.02 9.73 -11.59
N SER A 69 -13.63 10.32 -10.54
CA SER A 69 -12.91 11.00 -9.45
C SER A 69 -11.94 10.06 -8.73
N ALA A 70 -12.39 8.85 -8.40
CA ALA A 70 -11.56 7.83 -7.77
C ALA A 70 -10.42 7.35 -8.70
N PHE A 71 -10.65 7.23 -10.02
CA PHE A 71 -9.58 6.95 -10.99
C PHE A 71 -8.53 8.05 -11.02
N ILE A 72 -8.96 9.31 -11.03
CA ILE A 72 -8.06 10.47 -11.01
C ILE A 72 -7.18 10.41 -9.76
N THR A 73 -7.78 10.21 -8.58
CA THR A 73 -7.03 10.07 -7.33
C THR A 73 -6.07 8.89 -7.37
N TRP A 74 -6.53 7.73 -7.85
CA TRP A 74 -5.71 6.51 -7.92
C TRP A 74 -4.49 6.67 -8.83
N VAL A 75 -4.64 7.34 -9.98
CA VAL A 75 -3.54 7.64 -10.89
C VAL A 75 -2.61 8.70 -10.30
N LYS A 76 -3.15 9.76 -9.70
CA LYS A 76 -2.34 10.81 -9.06
C LYS A 76 -1.49 10.25 -7.92
N ARG A 77 -2.02 9.36 -7.09
CA ARG A 77 -1.24 8.68 -6.04
C ARG A 77 -0.05 7.89 -6.61
N ARG A 78 -0.19 7.32 -7.81
CA ARG A 78 0.87 6.54 -8.50
C ARG A 78 1.87 7.35 -9.31
N THR A 79 1.56 8.61 -9.59
CA THR A 79 2.37 9.47 -10.48
C THR A 79 2.87 10.74 -9.83
N GLY A 80 2.32 11.08 -8.67
CA GLY A 80 2.84 12.12 -7.79
C GLY A 80 4.10 11.69 -7.06
N PRO A 81 4.63 12.57 -6.19
CA PRO A 81 5.76 12.20 -5.33
C PRO A 81 5.34 11.04 -4.42
N SER A 82 6.25 10.06 -4.24
CA SER A 82 5.97 8.91 -3.38
C SER A 82 5.86 9.27 -1.90
N THR A 83 6.33 10.45 -1.51
CA THR A 83 6.31 10.95 -0.13
C THR A 83 6.05 12.46 -0.12
N VAL A 84 5.40 12.94 0.94
CA VAL A 84 5.20 14.37 1.19
C VAL A 84 6.21 14.85 2.23
N LEU A 85 6.93 15.95 1.94
CA LEU A 85 7.81 16.57 2.92
C LEU A 85 6.99 17.31 3.99
N ILE A 86 7.18 16.91 5.25
CA ILE A 86 6.50 17.43 6.43
C ILE A 86 7.43 18.39 7.16
N ASN A 87 6.98 19.63 7.33
CA ASN A 87 7.71 20.70 8.01
C ASN A 87 7.05 21.15 9.32
N SER A 88 5.84 20.68 9.62
CA SER A 88 5.11 21.01 10.85
C SER A 88 4.30 19.81 11.36
N THR A 89 3.90 19.86 12.63
CA THR A 89 3.02 18.86 13.24
C THR A 89 1.66 18.79 12.55
N ASP A 90 1.10 19.92 12.12
CA ASP A 90 -0.19 19.94 11.40
C ASP A 90 -0.11 19.18 10.07
N GLN A 91 1.03 19.27 9.37
CA GLN A 91 1.26 18.49 8.15
C GLN A 91 1.41 17.00 8.44
N ALA A 92 2.05 16.64 9.57
CA ALA A 92 2.13 15.24 10.01
C ALA A 92 0.72 14.69 10.30
N GLU A 93 -0.08 15.41 11.08
CA GLU A 93 -1.46 15.03 11.40
C GLU A 93 -2.33 14.91 10.15
N ALA A 94 -2.18 15.82 9.18
CA ALA A 94 -2.91 15.73 7.92
C ALA A 94 -2.59 14.44 7.14
N ILE A 95 -1.34 13.98 7.15
CA ILE A 95 -0.94 12.71 6.51
C ILE A 95 -1.45 11.51 7.33
N ILE A 96 -1.31 11.56 8.65
CA ILE A 96 -1.75 10.51 9.59
C ILE A 96 -3.25 10.23 9.47
N HIS A 97 -4.05 11.26 9.17
CA HIS A 97 -5.51 11.18 9.05
C HIS A 97 -6.01 11.14 7.60
N ALA A 98 -5.12 11.09 6.60
CA ALA A 98 -5.52 11.04 5.19
C ALA A 98 -6.16 9.70 4.78
N ASP A 99 -5.88 8.63 5.52
CA ASP A 99 -6.45 7.28 5.32
C ASP A 99 -6.40 6.48 6.63
N ASP A 100 -6.96 5.27 6.64
CA ASP A 100 -6.97 4.38 7.82
C ASP A 100 -5.56 3.91 8.21
N LEU A 101 -4.63 3.90 7.25
CA LEU A 101 -3.21 3.64 7.44
C LEU A 101 -2.40 4.75 6.80
N ALA A 102 -1.34 5.19 7.48
CA ALA A 102 -0.38 6.16 6.95
C ALA A 102 1.02 5.82 7.46
N VAL A 103 2.05 6.26 6.73
CA VAL A 103 3.44 5.99 7.09
C VAL A 103 4.22 7.30 7.09
N ILE A 104 4.95 7.59 8.17
CA ILE A 104 5.87 8.73 8.22
C ILE A 104 7.29 8.25 8.49
N GLY A 105 8.23 8.65 7.63
CA GLY A 105 9.66 8.50 7.87
C GLY A 105 10.21 9.72 8.59
N PHE A 106 10.75 9.52 9.79
CA PHE A 106 11.42 10.55 10.58
C PHE A 106 12.92 10.36 10.42
N PHE A 107 13.61 11.37 9.91
CA PHE A 107 15.03 11.28 9.59
C PHE A 107 15.81 12.41 10.24
N LYS A 108 17.12 12.21 10.45
CA LYS A 108 18.04 13.28 10.83
C LYS A 108 18.36 14.19 9.65
N GLU A 109 18.44 13.62 8.46
CA GLU A 109 18.70 14.29 7.18
C GLU A 109 17.99 13.54 6.05
N LEU A 110 17.69 14.25 4.96
CA LEU A 110 16.88 13.72 3.85
C LEU A 110 17.72 13.16 2.69
N HIS A 111 19.04 13.04 2.87
CA HIS A 111 19.96 12.58 1.83
C HIS A 111 20.86 11.48 2.40
N ASN A 112 20.34 10.26 2.45
CA ASN A 112 21.06 9.05 2.83
C ASN A 112 20.33 7.81 2.28
N ASP A 113 21.02 6.66 2.32
CA ASP A 113 20.51 5.38 1.81
C ASP A 113 19.16 4.98 2.44
N SER A 114 18.98 5.26 3.74
CA SER A 114 17.73 4.97 4.44
C SER A 114 16.53 5.75 3.86
N VAL A 115 16.74 7.00 3.47
CA VAL A 115 15.73 7.85 2.83
C VAL A 115 15.42 7.35 1.42
N ASP A 116 16.45 6.92 0.66
CA ASP A 116 16.26 6.39 -0.68
C ASP A 116 15.43 5.09 -0.65
N ILE A 117 15.79 4.15 0.24
CA ILE A 117 15.02 2.92 0.45
C ILE A 117 13.57 3.24 0.86
N PHE A 118 13.36 4.18 1.78
CA PHE A 118 12.01 4.60 2.18
C PHE A 118 11.21 5.17 1.01
N CYS A 119 11.82 6.07 0.22
CA CYS A 119 11.20 6.66 -0.97
C CYS A 119 10.84 5.61 -2.01
N GLU A 120 11.72 4.64 -2.24
CA GLU A 120 11.49 3.53 -3.16
C GLU A 120 10.40 2.59 -2.68
N THR A 121 10.38 2.23 -1.39
CA THR A 121 9.29 1.45 -0.80
C THR A 121 7.96 2.17 -0.96
N ALA A 122 7.92 3.49 -0.73
CA ALA A 122 6.71 4.29 -0.90
C ALA A 122 6.19 4.29 -2.36
N LYS A 123 7.07 4.19 -3.37
CA LYS A 123 6.66 4.05 -4.78
C LYS A 123 5.91 2.74 -5.05
N ASP A 124 6.25 1.68 -4.32
CA ASP A 124 5.67 0.34 -4.49
C ASP A 124 4.38 0.15 -3.65
N VAL A 125 4.05 1.11 -2.76
CA VAL A 125 2.83 1.11 -1.93
C VAL A 125 2.03 2.42 -2.11
N PRO A 126 1.69 2.81 -3.35
CA PRO A 126 1.07 4.10 -3.67
C PRO A 126 -0.37 4.23 -3.14
N GLU A 127 -0.98 3.15 -2.68
CA GLU A 127 -2.29 3.18 -2.03
C GLU A 127 -2.28 3.88 -0.67
N MET A 128 -1.15 3.91 0.04
CA MET A 128 -1.04 4.52 1.37
C MET A 128 -0.48 5.96 1.29
N PRO A 129 -0.94 6.87 2.16
CA PRO A 129 -0.27 8.14 2.40
C PRO A 129 1.10 7.94 3.02
N PHE A 130 2.12 8.52 2.39
CA PHE A 130 3.48 8.57 2.91
C PHE A 130 3.93 10.00 3.13
N GLY A 131 4.51 10.25 4.30
CA GLY A 131 5.19 11.49 4.65
C GLY A 131 6.64 11.23 5.04
N MET A 132 7.48 12.25 4.96
CA MET A 132 8.79 12.23 5.59
C MET A 132 9.13 13.58 6.19
N THR A 133 9.96 13.57 7.23
CA THR A 133 10.43 14.80 7.86
C THR A 133 11.88 14.67 8.30
N ALA A 134 12.60 15.80 8.24
CA ALA A 134 13.85 16.00 8.98
C ALA A 134 13.74 17.18 9.96
N SER A 135 12.52 17.67 10.23
CA SER A 135 12.28 18.74 11.19
C SER A 135 12.49 18.20 12.60
N LYS A 136 13.43 18.81 13.33
CA LYS A 136 13.74 18.43 14.71
C LYS A 136 12.52 18.56 15.63
N ASP A 137 11.69 19.58 15.40
CA ASP A 137 10.50 19.84 16.21
C ASP A 137 9.44 18.76 15.99
N VAL A 138 9.23 18.35 14.74
CA VAL A 138 8.32 17.25 14.40
C VAL A 138 8.88 15.93 14.93
N CYS A 139 10.16 15.64 14.76
CA CYS A 139 10.76 14.44 15.35
C CYS A 139 10.61 14.40 16.88
N ALA A 140 10.81 15.54 17.56
CA ALA A 140 10.66 15.65 19.00
C ALA A 140 9.21 15.45 19.46
N SER A 141 8.20 15.93 18.73
CA SER A 141 6.79 15.76 19.10
C SER A 141 6.34 14.30 19.11
N TYR A 142 6.97 13.44 18.30
CA TYR A 142 6.73 11.99 18.29
C TYR A 142 7.78 11.21 19.10
N GLY A 143 8.70 11.88 19.80
CA GLY A 143 9.72 11.24 20.65
C GLY A 143 10.80 10.47 19.88
N ILE A 144 11.08 10.86 18.62
CA ILE A 144 11.98 10.14 17.73
C ILE A 144 13.36 10.82 17.67
N GLN A 145 14.42 10.03 17.88
CA GLN A 145 15.81 10.50 17.92
C GLN A 145 16.72 9.88 16.85
N LYS A 146 16.29 8.75 16.29
CA LYS A 146 16.99 8.01 15.22
C LYS A 146 16.17 8.09 13.94
N ASN A 147 16.77 7.71 12.82
CA ASN A 147 16.00 7.50 11.61
C ASN A 147 14.99 6.38 11.90
N THR A 148 13.70 6.67 11.79
CA THR A 148 12.63 5.76 12.19
C THR A 148 11.47 5.91 11.23
N LEU A 149 11.00 4.78 10.70
CA LEU A 149 9.70 4.70 10.06
C LEU A 149 8.64 4.43 11.11
N VAL A 150 7.55 5.20 11.10
CA VAL A 150 6.39 4.97 11.95
C VAL A 150 5.18 4.64 11.08
N VAL A 151 4.52 3.54 11.40
CA VAL A 151 3.22 3.18 10.83
C VAL A 151 2.13 3.68 11.76
N PHE A 152 1.17 4.42 11.21
CA PHE A 152 -0.01 4.90 11.90
C PHE A 152 -1.23 4.13 11.40
N LYS A 153 -2.09 3.67 12.32
CA LYS A 153 -3.39 3.07 12.01
C LYS A 153 -4.47 3.84 12.76
N LYS A 154 -5.46 4.37 12.03
CA LYS A 154 -6.58 5.17 12.57
C LYS A 154 -6.11 6.31 13.48
N GLY A 155 -5.11 7.05 13.00
CA GLY A 155 -4.56 8.21 13.72
C GLY A 155 -3.57 7.90 14.85
N LYS A 156 -3.25 6.62 15.11
CA LYS A 156 -2.37 6.24 16.23
C LYS A 156 -1.12 5.52 15.73
N PRO A 157 0.07 5.78 16.32
CA PRO A 157 1.26 5.00 16.01
C PRO A 157 1.07 3.56 16.48
N VAL A 158 1.30 2.60 15.58
CA VAL A 158 1.16 1.16 15.85
C VAL A 158 2.46 0.39 15.67
N HIS A 159 3.46 0.96 15.00
CA HIS A 159 4.79 0.36 14.84
C HIS A 159 5.85 1.40 14.59
N ASN A 160 7.03 1.19 15.18
CA ASN A 160 8.23 2.00 14.97
C ASN A 160 9.34 1.07 14.48
N GLU A 161 9.84 1.31 13.28
CA GLU A 161 10.98 0.59 12.70
C GLU A 161 12.18 1.53 12.64
N VAL A 162 13.23 1.23 13.40
CA VAL A 162 14.47 2.02 13.34
C VAL A 162 15.20 1.67 12.05
N LEU A 163 15.51 2.69 11.25
CA LEU A 163 16.27 2.58 10.02
C LEU A 163 17.76 2.79 10.34
N GLU A 164 18.59 1.84 9.93
CA GLU A 164 20.03 1.80 10.17
C GLU A 164 20.72 1.61 8.83
N ASP A 165 21.57 2.55 8.44
CA ASP A 165 22.15 2.57 7.09
C ASP A 165 22.77 1.21 6.69
N GLY A 166 22.36 0.72 5.53
CA GLY A 166 22.82 -0.56 4.96
C GLY A 166 22.16 -1.82 5.54
N ARG A 167 21.23 -1.70 6.49
CA ARG A 167 20.61 -2.87 7.15
C ARG A 167 19.23 -3.23 6.59
N GLN A 168 18.45 -2.24 6.18
CA GLN A 168 17.12 -2.47 5.64
C GLN A 168 17.20 -2.74 4.14
N ASN A 169 16.38 -3.66 3.66
CA ASN A 169 16.11 -3.80 2.24
C ASN A 169 14.67 -3.38 1.93
N LYS A 170 14.47 -2.89 0.71
CA LYS A 170 13.17 -2.38 0.22
C LYS A 170 12.05 -3.40 0.38
N LEU A 171 12.34 -4.68 0.13
CA LEU A 171 11.36 -5.76 0.15
C LEU A 171 10.85 -6.02 1.57
N ASP A 172 11.74 -6.10 2.56
CA ASP A 172 11.37 -6.32 3.97
C ASP A 172 10.60 -5.12 4.53
N LEU A 173 11.00 -3.90 4.17
CA LEU A 173 10.26 -2.70 4.57
C LEU A 173 8.84 -2.68 3.96
N MET A 174 8.71 -3.06 2.68
CA MET A 174 7.42 -3.20 2.02
C MET A 174 6.58 -4.31 2.66
N LYS A 175 7.16 -5.48 2.96
CA LYS A 175 6.50 -6.59 3.67
C LYS A 175 5.96 -6.13 5.02
N LEU A 176 6.79 -5.45 5.80
CA LEU A 176 6.41 -4.89 7.10
C LEU A 176 5.23 -3.93 6.98
N ILE A 177 5.32 -2.91 6.12
CA ILE A 177 4.25 -1.91 5.95
C ILE A 177 2.95 -2.56 5.48
N LYS A 178 3.03 -3.42 4.44
CA LYS A 178 1.84 -4.11 3.91
C LYS A 178 1.23 -5.06 4.94
N SER A 179 1.99 -5.61 5.88
CA SER A 179 1.41 -6.41 6.97
C SER A 179 0.42 -5.63 7.85
N PHE A 180 0.47 -4.29 7.85
CA PHE A 180 -0.48 -3.45 8.60
C PHE A 180 -1.85 -3.29 7.93
N THR A 181 -1.98 -3.62 6.64
CA THR A 181 -3.28 -3.70 5.95
C THR A 181 -4.15 -4.84 6.46
N LEU A 182 -3.51 -5.86 7.00
CA LEU A 182 -4.15 -7.01 7.60
C LEU A 182 -4.26 -6.84 9.12
N ASP A 183 -5.26 -7.51 9.68
CA ASP A 183 -5.31 -7.70 11.12
C ASP A 183 -4.28 -8.76 11.53
N LEU A 184 -3.84 -8.67 12.79
CA LEU A 184 -2.77 -9.54 13.31
C LEU A 184 -3.09 -11.03 13.14
N VAL A 185 -4.38 -11.37 13.26
CA VAL A 185 -4.93 -12.64 12.84
C VAL A 185 -6.05 -12.33 11.87
N THR A 186 -5.88 -12.72 10.61
CA THR A 186 -6.86 -12.49 9.55
C THR A 186 -7.59 -13.78 9.25
N GLU A 187 -8.92 -13.76 9.36
CA GLU A 187 -9.76 -14.90 8.94
C GLU A 187 -9.66 -15.07 7.42
N TYR A 188 -9.44 -16.29 6.95
CA TYR A 188 -9.40 -16.60 5.53
C TYR A 188 -10.81 -16.76 4.96
N ASN A 189 -11.21 -15.87 4.06
CA ASN A 189 -12.49 -15.93 3.35
C ASN A 189 -12.37 -15.26 1.96
N LEU A 190 -13.48 -15.18 1.21
CA LEU A 190 -13.49 -14.59 -0.14
C LEU A 190 -13.11 -13.12 -0.16
N GLU A 191 -13.37 -12.38 0.92
CA GLU A 191 -13.06 -10.95 1.03
C GLU A 191 -11.58 -10.71 1.36
N THR A 192 -11.02 -11.51 2.26
CA THR A 192 -9.64 -11.34 2.76
C THR A 192 -8.58 -12.07 1.93
N SER A 193 -8.96 -13.10 1.18
CA SER A 193 -8.01 -13.94 0.41
C SER A 193 -7.10 -13.12 -0.51
N HIS A 194 -7.65 -12.17 -1.24
CA HIS A 194 -6.87 -11.29 -2.11
C HIS A 194 -5.84 -10.46 -1.32
N SER A 195 -6.25 -9.87 -0.20
CA SER A 195 -5.36 -9.06 0.63
C SER A 195 -4.26 -9.90 1.27
N ILE A 196 -4.56 -11.14 1.70
CA ILE A 196 -3.58 -12.07 2.25
C ILE A 196 -2.46 -12.34 1.23
N PHE A 197 -2.82 -12.58 -0.04
CA PHE A 197 -1.83 -12.85 -1.09
C PHE A 197 -1.18 -11.59 -1.69
N ASP A 198 -1.75 -10.40 -1.45
CA ASP A 198 -1.14 -9.11 -1.86
C ASP A 198 -0.01 -8.68 -0.88
N VAL A 199 0.03 -9.25 0.34
CA VAL A 199 1.17 -9.08 1.27
C VAL A 199 2.25 -10.12 0.93
N PRO A 200 3.50 -9.70 0.63
CA PRO A 200 4.55 -10.62 0.17
C PRO A 200 5.18 -11.43 1.31
N VAL A 201 4.39 -12.10 2.14
CA VAL A 201 4.88 -13.02 3.18
C VAL A 201 4.90 -14.44 2.61
N GLU A 202 6.03 -15.14 2.75
CA GLU A 202 6.23 -16.46 2.13
C GLU A 202 5.72 -17.62 3.00
N ASN A 203 5.66 -17.40 4.32
CA ASN A 203 5.29 -18.43 5.28
C ASN A 203 3.99 -18.04 5.96
N HIS A 204 3.01 -18.95 5.98
CA HIS A 204 1.75 -18.74 6.69
C HIS A 204 1.55 -19.84 7.72
N ILE A 205 1.15 -19.46 8.93
CA ILE A 205 0.61 -20.41 9.92
C ILE A 205 -0.91 -20.36 9.79
N LEU A 206 -1.53 -21.54 9.72
CA LEU A 206 -2.99 -21.67 9.62
C LEU A 206 -3.52 -22.32 10.89
N LEU A 207 -4.46 -21.64 11.54
CA LEU A 207 -5.24 -22.18 12.64
C LEU A 207 -6.57 -22.72 12.12
N PHE A 208 -6.75 -24.04 12.17
CA PHE A 208 -8.03 -24.68 11.87
C PHE A 208 -8.80 -24.91 13.17
N THR A 209 -9.79 -24.07 13.44
CA THR A 209 -10.64 -24.19 14.64
C THR A 209 -12.09 -23.81 14.31
N PRO A 210 -13.10 -24.59 14.76
CA PRO A 210 -14.49 -24.25 14.55
C PRO A 210 -14.90 -23.09 15.48
N THR A 211 -15.46 -22.03 14.90
CA THR A 211 -15.85 -20.79 15.61
C THR A 211 -16.97 -20.99 16.64
N ASN A 212 -17.73 -22.07 16.53
CA ASN A 212 -18.79 -22.45 17.47
C ASN A 212 -18.30 -23.34 18.63
N SER A 213 -16.99 -23.60 18.74
CA SER A 213 -16.43 -24.35 19.86
C SER A 213 -16.36 -23.50 21.13
N GLU A 214 -16.65 -24.09 22.29
CA GLU A 214 -16.46 -23.46 23.59
C GLU A 214 -14.98 -23.09 23.85
N THR A 215 -14.04 -23.79 23.22
CA THR A 215 -12.59 -23.53 23.33
C THR A 215 -12.07 -22.48 22.35
N PHE A 216 -12.90 -22.00 21.41
CA PHE A 216 -12.47 -21.13 20.32
C PHE A 216 -11.75 -19.88 20.83
N ASN A 217 -12.36 -19.16 21.78
CA ASN A 217 -11.81 -17.89 22.29
C ASN A 217 -10.43 -18.07 22.93
N ALA A 218 -10.24 -19.11 23.73
CA ALA A 218 -8.96 -19.38 24.38
C ALA A 218 -7.86 -19.71 23.36
N ILE A 219 -8.18 -20.53 22.35
CA ILE A 219 -7.25 -20.88 21.27
C ILE A 219 -6.91 -19.64 20.44
N TYR A 220 -7.92 -18.83 20.08
CA TYR A 220 -7.76 -17.62 19.28
C TYR A 220 -6.88 -16.59 19.98
N GLU A 221 -7.10 -16.32 21.28
CA GLU A 221 -6.28 -15.35 22.03
C GLU A 221 -4.83 -15.82 22.20
N ASN A 222 -4.59 -17.11 22.43
CA ASN A 222 -3.24 -17.67 22.44
C ASN A 222 -2.56 -17.53 21.08
N TYR A 223 -3.28 -17.83 20.00
CA TYR A 223 -2.79 -17.70 18.63
C TYR A 223 -2.45 -16.24 18.27
N LYS A 224 -3.34 -15.31 18.62
CA LYS A 224 -3.16 -13.88 18.41
C LYS A 224 -1.99 -13.31 19.22
N SER A 225 -1.82 -13.77 20.46
CA SER A 225 -0.68 -13.39 21.31
C SER A 225 0.64 -13.84 20.69
N ALA A 226 0.72 -15.08 20.21
CA ALA A 226 1.90 -15.58 19.51
C ALA A 226 2.18 -14.80 18.21
N ALA A 227 1.14 -14.49 17.43
CA ALA A 227 1.27 -13.78 16.15
C ALA A 227 1.91 -12.38 16.28
N ALA A 228 1.78 -11.73 17.44
CA ALA A 228 2.34 -10.40 17.69
C ALA A 228 3.86 -10.34 17.45
N GLU A 229 4.59 -11.42 17.74
CA GLU A 229 6.05 -11.49 17.63
C GLU A 229 6.55 -11.70 16.19
N PHE A 230 5.66 -12.10 15.28
CA PHE A 230 5.99 -12.53 13.92
C PHE A 230 5.44 -11.60 12.82
N ARG A 231 4.88 -10.44 13.18
CA ARG A 231 4.32 -9.51 12.20
C ARG A 231 5.31 -9.16 11.10
N GLY A 232 4.91 -9.36 9.84
CA GLY A 232 5.74 -9.12 8.65
C GLY A 232 6.74 -10.24 8.34
N LYS A 233 6.80 -11.29 9.16
CA LYS A 233 7.65 -12.49 8.96
C LYS A 233 6.83 -13.72 8.63
N VAL A 234 5.65 -13.85 9.26
CA VAL A 234 4.68 -14.95 9.14
C VAL A 234 3.25 -14.38 9.10
#